data_AF-F9T3V5-F1
#
_entry.id   AF-F9T3V5-F1
#
_cell.length_a   1.000
_cell.length_b   1.000
_cell.length_c   1.000
_cell.angle_alpha   90.00
_cell.angle_beta   90.00
_cell.angle_gamma   90.00
#
_symmetry.space_group_name_H-M   'P 1'
#
loop_
_entity.id
_entity.type
_entity.pdbx_description
1 polymer ?
#
loop_
_entity_poly.entity_id
_entity_poly.type
_entity_poly.pdbx_seq_one_letter_code
_entity_poly.pdbx_strand_id
1 'polypeptide(L)'
;MNKKQVDKAVSGFALSVRSETKLIGVHHDLKNVVRRALELSPFDFGITSGKRTAVEQFQLFQDKASQLDGYSRISRHQTGHAIDYVVYDEDGEVTWGFSIAALKTDINWIKKVQQDQEQRIRKLEDSHG
;
A
#
# COMPACT_ATOMS: atom_id res chain seq x y z
N MET A 1 -5.18 11.40 19.84
CA MET A 1 -4.07 12.01 19.07
C MET A 1 -4.52 13.37 18.55
N ASN A 2 -3.78 14.46 18.83
CA ASN A 2 -4.15 15.81 18.39
C ASN A 2 -3.86 16.00 16.89
N LYS A 3 -4.82 16.60 16.16
CA LYS A 3 -4.80 16.81 14.70
C LYS A 3 -3.49 17.48 14.21
N LYS A 4 -2.89 18.37 15.03
CA LYS A 4 -1.65 19.12 14.74
C LYS A 4 -0.36 18.29 14.74
N GLN A 5 -0.30 17.10 15.36
CA GLN A 5 0.94 16.31 15.38
C GLN A 5 1.11 15.40 14.15
N VAL A 6 0.03 15.15 13.40
CA VAL A 6 0.02 14.18 12.28
C VAL A 6 0.48 14.80 10.95
N ASP A 7 0.51 16.14 10.86
CA ASP A 7 0.89 16.86 9.64
C ASP A 7 2.42 16.98 9.46
N LYS A 8 3.21 16.56 10.46
CA LYS A 8 4.67 16.53 10.37
C LYS A 8 5.10 15.15 9.85
N ALA A 9 5.92 15.09 8.80
CA ALA A 9 6.57 13.84 8.40
C ALA A 9 7.22 13.21 9.64
N VAL A 10 6.83 11.98 9.95
CA VAL A 10 7.12 11.35 11.25
C VAL A 10 8.38 10.48 11.17
N SER A 11 8.76 10.06 9.96
CA SER A 11 9.82 9.08 9.72
C SER A 11 10.81 9.52 8.63
N GLY A 12 11.98 8.86 8.60
CA GLY A 12 13.00 8.98 7.55
C GLY A 12 13.13 7.71 6.71
N PHE A 13 12.09 6.87 6.66
CA PHE A 13 12.13 5.59 5.94
C PHE A 13 12.08 5.79 4.43
N ALA A 14 12.71 4.88 3.70
CA ALA A 14 12.75 4.89 2.24
C ALA A 14 12.50 3.49 1.69
N LEU A 15 11.78 3.41 0.57
CA LEU A 15 11.55 2.14 -0.10
C LEU A 15 12.88 1.57 -0.60
N SER A 16 13.15 0.32 -0.25
CA SER A 16 14.28 -0.41 -0.82
C SER A 16 14.12 -0.60 -2.33
N VAL A 17 15.24 -0.86 -3.02
CA VAL A 17 15.24 -1.19 -4.46
C VAL A 17 14.31 -2.38 -4.75
N ARG A 18 14.24 -3.36 -3.85
CA ARG A 18 13.34 -4.51 -3.96
C ARG A 18 11.88 -4.07 -3.95
N SER A 19 11.49 -3.22 -3.00
CA SER A 19 10.13 -2.68 -2.92
C SER A 19 9.77 -1.85 -4.15
N GLU A 20 10.66 -0.96 -4.60
CA GLU A 20 10.45 -0.16 -5.81
C GLU A 20 10.30 -1.04 -7.06
N THR A 21 11.08 -2.12 -7.17
CA THR A 21 10.94 -3.09 -8.26
C THR A 21 9.57 -3.76 -8.24
N LYS A 22 9.03 -4.09 -7.07
CA LYS A 22 7.68 -4.68 -6.94
C LYS A 22 6.57 -3.70 -7.29
N LEU A 23 6.82 -2.39 -7.26
CA LEU A 23 5.87 -1.39 -7.72
C LEU A 23 5.86 -1.22 -9.25
N ILE A 24 6.76 -1.83 -10.01
CA ILE A 24 6.71 -1.76 -11.48
C ILE A 24 5.35 -2.29 -11.98
N GLY A 25 4.68 -1.52 -12.85
CA GLY A 25 3.36 -1.84 -13.38
C GLY A 25 2.17 -1.59 -12.44
N VAL A 26 2.39 -1.26 -11.16
CA VAL A 26 1.31 -0.82 -10.25
C VAL A 26 0.78 0.55 -10.69
N HIS A 27 -0.51 0.81 -10.47
CA HIS A 27 -1.15 2.09 -10.79
C HIS A 27 -0.46 3.25 -10.06
N HIS A 28 -0.29 4.38 -10.75
CA HIS A 28 0.48 5.51 -10.23
C HIS A 28 -0.07 6.06 -8.91
N ASP A 29 -1.40 6.18 -8.79
CA ASP A 29 -2.03 6.61 -7.53
C ASP A 29 -1.73 5.68 -6.36
N LEU A 30 -1.73 4.36 -6.59
CA LEU A 30 -1.41 3.41 -5.53
C LEU A 30 0.06 3.52 -5.10
N LYS A 31 0.98 3.81 -6.04
CA LYS A 31 2.37 4.13 -5.69
C LYS A 31 2.48 5.39 -4.84
N ASN A 32 1.70 6.44 -5.16
CA ASN A 32 1.68 7.68 -4.39
C ASN A 32 1.15 7.43 -2.98
N VAL A 33 0.12 6.59 -2.83
CA VAL A 33 -0.39 6.15 -1.53
C VAL A 33 0.69 5.42 -0.75
N VAL A 34 1.41 4.47 -1.37
CA VAL A 34 2.51 3.73 -0.72
C VAL A 34 3.63 4.66 -0.24
N ARG A 35 4.07 5.61 -1.07
CA ARG A 35 5.13 6.54 -0.64
C ARG A 35 4.67 7.46 0.48
N ARG A 36 3.44 7.97 0.37
CA ARG A 36 2.84 8.80 1.43
C ARG A 36 2.63 8.02 2.71
N ALA A 37 2.37 6.71 2.61
CA ALA A 37 2.31 5.82 3.76
C ALA A 37 3.61 5.80 4.53
N LEU A 38 4.71 5.63 3.81
CA LEU A 38 6.03 5.50 4.40
C LEU A 38 6.45 6.77 5.14
N GLU A 39 6.16 7.94 4.58
CA GLU A 39 6.40 9.25 5.21
C GLU A 39 5.62 9.49 6.51
N LEU A 40 4.42 8.91 6.60
CA LEU A 40 3.48 9.14 7.71
C LEU A 40 3.53 8.03 8.76
N SER A 41 3.98 6.84 8.38
CA SER A 41 4.01 5.68 9.24
C SER A 41 5.07 5.83 10.33
N PRO A 42 4.74 5.50 11.60
CA PRO A 42 5.74 5.39 12.65
C PRO A 42 6.60 4.12 12.53
N PHE A 43 6.24 3.19 11.64
CA PHE A 43 6.95 1.94 11.38
C PHE A 43 7.43 1.86 9.92
N ASP A 44 8.58 1.21 9.70
CA ASP A 44 9.04 0.90 8.34
C ASP A 44 8.23 -0.27 7.76
N PHE A 45 8.07 -0.30 6.45
CA PHE A 45 7.44 -1.42 5.76
C PHE A 45 7.99 -1.62 4.34
N GLY A 46 7.95 -2.86 3.87
CA GLY A 46 8.39 -3.27 2.54
C GLY A 46 7.23 -3.75 1.67
N ILE A 47 7.39 -3.67 0.35
CA ILE A 47 6.43 -4.23 -0.62
C ILE A 47 6.86 -5.63 -1.02
N THR A 48 5.98 -6.61 -0.79
CA THR A 48 6.26 -8.02 -1.06
C THR A 48 5.69 -8.46 -2.41
N SER A 49 4.57 -7.87 -2.84
CA SER A 49 3.95 -8.14 -4.15
C SER A 49 3.29 -6.89 -4.73
N GLY A 50 3.37 -6.72 -6.05
CA GLY A 50 2.67 -5.66 -6.77
C GLY A 50 1.89 -6.23 -7.95
N LYS A 51 2.21 -5.82 -9.18
CA LYS A 51 1.53 -6.35 -10.37
C LYS A 51 1.87 -7.83 -10.58
N ARG A 52 0.85 -8.66 -10.79
CA ARG A 52 0.99 -10.09 -11.13
C ARG A 52 0.65 -10.37 -12.59
N THR A 53 1.31 -11.36 -13.15
CA THR A 53 0.91 -12.00 -14.41
C THR A 53 -0.23 -12.99 -14.17
N ALA A 54 -0.89 -13.43 -15.26
CA ALA A 54 -1.90 -14.48 -15.17
C ALA A 54 -1.30 -15.81 -14.67
N VAL A 55 -0.07 -16.14 -15.07
CA VAL A 55 0.62 -17.37 -14.64
C VAL A 55 0.90 -17.36 -13.14
N GLU A 56 1.43 -16.26 -12.60
CA GLU A 56 1.65 -16.14 -11.14
C GLU A 56 0.33 -16.22 -10.36
N GLN A 57 -0.74 -15.60 -10.86
CA GLN A 57 -2.05 -15.64 -10.22
C GLN A 57 -2.69 -17.04 -10.29
N PHE A 58 -2.48 -17.76 -11.40
CA PHE A 58 -2.92 -19.14 -11.55
C PHE A 58 -2.17 -20.09 -10.62
N GLN A 59 -0.86 -19.88 -10.41
CA GLN A 59 -0.10 -20.66 -9.42
C GLN A 59 -0.71 -20.52 -8.01
N LEU A 60 -1.05 -19.28 -7.60
CA LEU A 60 -1.74 -19.05 -6.32
C LEU A 60 -3.11 -19.73 -6.24
N PHE A 61 -3.83 -19.84 -7.36
CA PHE A 61 -5.10 -20.57 -7.42
C PHE A 61 -4.88 -22.08 -7.24
N GLN A 62 -3.89 -22.65 -7.93
CA GLN A 62 -3.52 -24.07 -7.81
C GLN A 62 -3.07 -24.42 -6.38
N ASP A 63 -2.34 -23.51 -5.74
CA ASP A 63 -1.88 -23.63 -4.34
C ASP A 63 -3.00 -23.36 -3.31
N LYS A 64 -4.24 -23.07 -3.77
CA LYS A 64 -5.41 -22.73 -2.94
C LYS A 64 -5.22 -21.46 -2.09
N ALA A 65 -4.22 -20.63 -2.41
CA ALA A 65 -3.97 -19.32 -1.80
C ALA A 65 -4.85 -18.20 -2.40
N SER A 66 -5.55 -18.48 -3.51
CA SER A 66 -6.49 -17.57 -4.14
C SER A 66 -7.70 -18.35 -4.67
N GLN A 67 -8.86 -17.68 -4.71
CA GLN A 67 -10.03 -18.17 -5.42
C GLN A 67 -10.09 -17.65 -6.87
N LEU A 68 -9.19 -16.76 -7.29
CA LEU A 68 -9.16 -16.17 -8.63
C LEU A 68 -8.11 -16.88 -9.48
N ASP A 69 -8.52 -17.47 -10.61
CA ASP A 69 -7.68 -18.27 -11.49
C ASP A 69 -6.71 -17.44 -12.35
N GLY A 70 -6.94 -16.13 -12.44
CA GLY A 70 -6.12 -15.22 -13.22
C GLY A 70 -6.42 -15.19 -14.72
N TYR A 71 -7.36 -16.01 -15.21
CA TYR A 71 -7.77 -16.05 -16.61
C TYR A 71 -9.25 -15.69 -16.78
N SER A 72 -10.13 -16.44 -16.12
CA SER A 72 -11.58 -16.20 -16.15
C SER A 72 -11.99 -15.20 -15.06
N ARG A 73 -11.26 -15.19 -13.94
CA ARG A 73 -11.47 -14.31 -12.79
C ARG A 73 -10.17 -13.58 -12.48
N ILE A 74 -10.18 -12.27 -12.76
CA ILE A 74 -8.99 -11.43 -12.71
C ILE A 74 -8.80 -10.83 -11.31
N SER A 75 -7.57 -10.89 -10.80
CA SER A 75 -7.16 -10.26 -9.55
C SER A 75 -6.84 -8.77 -9.74
N ARG A 76 -7.06 -7.97 -8.70
CA ARG A 76 -6.64 -6.55 -8.69
C ARG A 76 -5.13 -6.41 -8.87
N HIS A 77 -4.33 -7.37 -8.40
CA HIS A 77 -2.89 -7.39 -8.66
C HIS A 77 -2.59 -7.45 -10.17
N GLN A 78 -3.36 -8.19 -10.97
CA GLN A 78 -3.11 -8.25 -12.42
C GLN A 78 -3.42 -6.92 -13.11
N THR A 79 -4.42 -6.18 -12.61
CA THR A 79 -4.73 -4.84 -13.10
C THR A 79 -3.81 -3.74 -12.53
N GLY A 80 -2.90 -4.07 -11.62
CA GLY A 80 -2.00 -3.10 -10.98
C GLY A 80 -2.65 -2.27 -9.86
N HIS A 81 -3.82 -2.67 -9.35
CA HIS A 81 -4.58 -1.92 -8.34
C HIS A 81 -4.55 -2.57 -6.94
N ALA A 82 -3.55 -3.41 -6.68
CA ALA A 82 -3.30 -4.02 -5.38
C ALA A 82 -1.80 -4.22 -5.17
N ILE A 83 -1.40 -4.19 -3.90
CA ILE A 83 -0.06 -4.52 -3.41
C ILE A 83 -0.21 -5.38 -2.16
N ASP A 84 0.81 -6.17 -1.87
CA ASP A 84 1.02 -6.80 -0.57
C ASP A 84 2.24 -6.14 0.07
N TYR A 85 2.18 -5.92 1.39
CA TYR A 85 3.25 -5.29 2.15
C TYR A 85 3.52 -6.07 3.44
N VAL A 86 4.64 -5.74 4.08
CA VAL A 86 4.99 -6.26 5.40
C VAL A 86 5.63 -5.17 6.24
N VAL A 87 5.39 -5.17 7.56
CA VAL A 87 5.92 -4.18 8.50
C VAL A 87 7.14 -4.76 9.22
N TYR A 88 8.14 -3.91 9.44
CA TYR A 88 9.33 -4.25 10.22
C TYR A 88 9.18 -3.73 11.65
N ASP A 89 9.62 -4.50 12.64
CA ASP A 89 9.74 -4.01 14.01
C ASP A 89 11.00 -3.15 14.22
N GLU A 90 11.24 -2.73 15.47
CA GLU A 90 12.36 -1.87 15.84
C GLU A 90 13.73 -2.52 15.59
N ASP A 91 13.79 -3.85 15.54
CA ASP A 91 14.99 -4.62 15.24
C ASP A 91 15.16 -4.90 13.73
N GLY A 92 14.21 -4.44 12.90
CA GLY A 92 14.19 -4.66 11.45
C GLY A 92 13.67 -6.04 11.05
N GLU A 93 13.09 -6.80 11.98
CA GLU A 93 12.57 -8.13 11.72
C GLU A 93 11.16 -8.08 11.15
N VAL A 94 10.86 -9.07 10.30
CA VAL A 94 9.58 -9.14 9.60
C VAL A 94 8.49 -9.55 10.57
N THR A 95 7.55 -8.65 10.85
CA THR A 95 6.39 -8.97 11.68
C THR A 95 5.19 -9.34 10.82
N TRP A 96 4.86 -10.64 10.80
CA TRP A 96 3.63 -11.16 10.19
C TRP A 96 2.41 -11.09 11.13
N GLY A 97 2.60 -10.44 12.27
CA GLY A 97 1.60 -10.30 13.32
C GLY A 97 0.96 -8.93 13.30
N PHE A 98 -0.26 -8.87 12.80
CA PHE A 98 -1.19 -7.79 13.08
C PHE A 98 -1.36 -7.62 14.60
N SER A 99 -0.53 -6.81 15.26
CA SER A 99 -0.94 -6.30 16.57
C SER A 99 -2.21 -5.48 16.32
N ILE A 100 -3.27 -5.71 17.09
CA ILE A 100 -4.56 -5.01 16.94
C ILE A 100 -4.37 -3.47 16.95
N ALA A 101 -3.29 -2.98 17.57
CA ALA A 101 -2.88 -1.59 17.52
C ALA A 101 -2.35 -1.15 16.14
N ALA A 102 -1.49 -1.94 15.48
CA ALA A 102 -1.00 -1.66 14.14
C ALA A 102 -2.15 -1.63 13.11
N LEU A 103 -3.07 -2.61 13.14
CA LEU A 103 -4.25 -2.63 12.24
C LEU A 103 -5.19 -1.44 12.37
N LYS A 104 -5.46 -1.02 13.62
CA LYS A 104 -6.33 0.14 13.88
C LYS A 104 -5.66 1.44 13.44
N THR A 105 -4.34 1.50 13.44
CA THR A 105 -3.58 2.66 12.98
C THR A 105 -3.51 2.66 11.45
N ASP A 106 -3.21 1.51 10.83
CA ASP A 106 -3.14 1.29 9.39
C ASP A 106 -4.46 1.63 8.67
N ILE A 107 -5.60 1.11 9.14
CA ILE A 107 -6.90 1.35 8.49
C ILE A 107 -7.31 2.83 8.57
N ASN A 108 -7.03 3.49 9.69
CA ASN A 108 -7.35 4.91 9.85
C ASN A 108 -6.44 5.80 9.01
N TRP A 109 -5.17 5.40 8.85
CA TRP A 109 -4.22 6.11 8.01
C TRP A 109 -4.53 5.93 6.50
N ILE A 110 -4.81 4.71 6.02
CA ILE A 110 -5.19 4.46 4.60
C ILE A 110 -6.43 5.27 4.23
N LYS A 111 -7.47 5.24 5.08
CA LYS A 111 -8.70 6.02 4.85
C LYS A 111 -8.43 7.52 4.79
N LYS A 112 -7.48 8.01 5.58
CA LYS A 112 -7.14 9.43 5.61
C LYS A 112 -6.28 9.85 4.42
N VAL A 113 -5.35 9.02 3.96
CA VAL A 113 -4.62 9.27 2.70
C VAL A 113 -5.59 9.31 1.53
N GLN A 114 -6.56 8.41 1.49
CA GLN A 114 -7.60 8.41 0.47
C GLN A 114 -8.43 9.71 0.51
N GLN A 115 -8.86 10.16 1.70
CA GLN A 115 -9.55 11.44 1.88
C GLN A 115 -8.70 12.65 1.46
N ASP A 116 -7.41 12.67 1.78
CA ASP A 116 -6.50 13.75 1.38
C ASP A 116 -6.35 13.83 -0.15
N GLN A 117 -6.31 12.69 -0.85
CA GLN A 117 -6.31 12.66 -2.32
C GLN A 117 -7.62 13.20 -2.88
N GLU A 118 -8.77 12.77 -2.35
CA GLU A 118 -10.09 13.25 -2.77
C GLU A 118 -10.26 14.77 -2.58
N GLN A 119 -9.77 15.32 -1.47
CA GLN A 119 -9.80 16.76 -1.23
C GLN A 119 -8.89 17.55 -2.18
N ARG A 120 -7.74 16.99 -2.56
CA ARG A 120 -6.84 17.62 -3.54
C ARG A 120 -7.45 17.64 -4.94
N ILE A 121 -8.11 16.55 -5.34
CA ILE A 121 -8.83 16.47 -6.62
C ILE A 121 -9.93 17.53 -6.67
N ARG A 122 -10.76 17.63 -5.62
CA ARG A 122 -11.82 18.66 -5.53
C ARG A 122 -11.29 20.09 -5.67
N LYS A 123 -10.18 20.42 -5.00
CA LYS A 123 -9.58 21.77 -5.09
C LYS A 123 -9.07 22.10 -6.49
N LEU A 124 -8.60 21.09 -7.24
CA LEU A 124 -8.16 21.28 -8.62
C LEU A 124 -9.36 21.48 -9.55
N GLU A 125 -10.48 20.82 -9.31
CA GLU A 125 -11.73 21.03 -10.05
C GLU A 125 -12.30 22.43 -9.80
N ASP A 126 -12.31 22.89 -8.53
CA ASP A 126 -12.81 24.22 -8.15
C ASP A 126 -11.92 25.37 -8.65
N SER A 127 -10.63 25.14 -8.93
CA SER A 127 -9.70 26.16 -9.41
C SER A 127 -9.73 26.38 -10.93
N HIS A 128 -10.46 25.53 -11.66
CA HIS A 128 -10.61 25.58 -13.12
C HIS A 128 -12.05 25.93 -13.56
N GLY A 129 -12.92 26.32 -12.62
CA GLY A 129 -14.23 26.93 -12.85
C GLY A 129 -14.23 28.41 -12.54
#